data_AF-F6Q6H6-F1
#
_entry.id   AF-F6Q6H6-F1
#
_cell.length_a   1.000
_cell.length_b   1.000
_cell.length_c   1.000
_cell.angle_alpha   90.00
_cell.angle_beta   90.00
_cell.angle_gamma   90.00
#
_symmetry.space_group_name_H-M   'P 1'
#
loop_
_entity.id
_entity.type
_entity.pdbx_description
1 polymer ?
#
loop_
_entity_poly.entity_id
_entity_poly.type
_entity_poly.pdbx_seq_one_letter_code
_entity_poly.pdbx_strand_id
1 'polypeptide(L)'
;MIGEHLRLERKDAWDMKWADDNPELIAIMEKTRMYIFRGLDPEEPLQCSGYICDFSDLEIRSVLLDEIHKDPDSPSTDDLIELEVKSLRDTRTLIQTVGMKDAAQFVDDNPHPRLWRLLAEAALDQLNLEVAEHAFVRCKDYQGIRLSKRVAQLHSEPLKLAEIAAYFRRFEDAEKIYIDMDRRDLAIELRMKLEDWFRVVQLLQSGSGGADDKKLLQAWNAIGDYYADRQKWKNAASYYKQGGNQERIAECYFMLEDYDSMSELCDTLPDNHKVLPELAKMFRMVGMCEQAVSAFCKCNRIKDAIDTCVYLNQWSQAVELAQQHNVKDIDPLLAKYAAHLLEKDNILQAIELYRKANRFVSAAKLLFKIAKEEEANGASPIQLKKIYVLAALLVEKHHQKSREKSTK
;
A
#
# COMPACT_ATOMS: atom_id res chain seq x y z
N MET A 1 10.33 12.91 -58.58
CA MET A 1 10.60 11.54 -59.06
C MET A 1 9.36 11.08 -59.81
N ILE A 2 9.51 10.65 -61.06
CA ILE A 2 8.43 10.00 -61.81
C ILE A 2 8.44 8.55 -61.33
N GLY A 3 7.35 8.08 -60.71
CA GLY A 3 7.23 6.70 -60.26
C GLY A 3 7.12 5.74 -61.46
N GLU A 4 7.80 4.61 -61.40
CA GLU A 4 7.65 3.51 -62.37
C GLU A 4 6.69 2.47 -61.80
N HIS A 5 5.87 1.84 -62.65
CA HIS A 5 5.04 0.72 -62.24
C HIS A 5 5.91 -0.48 -61.89
N LEU A 6 5.79 -0.97 -60.65
CA LEU A 6 6.44 -2.21 -60.22
C LEU A 6 5.91 -3.39 -61.03
N ARG A 7 6.79 -4.36 -61.33
CA ARG A 7 6.43 -5.62 -62.02
C ARG A 7 5.75 -6.63 -61.07
N LEU A 8 4.90 -6.15 -60.17
CA LEU A 8 4.16 -6.94 -59.21
C LEU A 8 2.68 -6.59 -59.33
N GLU A 9 1.88 -7.56 -59.78
CA GLU A 9 0.43 -7.46 -59.87
C GLU A 9 -0.20 -8.62 -59.11
N ARG A 10 -1.14 -8.33 -58.20
CA ARG A 10 -1.92 -9.33 -57.46
C ARG A 10 -3.39 -9.15 -57.82
N LYS A 11 -4.10 -10.27 -58.00
CA LYS A 11 -5.53 -10.29 -58.35
C LYS A 11 -6.30 -10.86 -57.17
N ASP A 12 -7.52 -10.38 -56.95
CA ASP A 12 -8.37 -10.81 -55.82
C ASP A 12 -7.74 -10.54 -54.43
N ALA A 13 -6.92 -9.50 -54.32
CA ALA A 13 -6.39 -9.03 -53.04
C ALA A 13 -7.46 -8.21 -52.31
N TRP A 14 -7.78 -8.60 -51.08
CA TRP A 14 -8.86 -7.98 -50.31
C TRP A 14 -8.39 -7.31 -49.01
N ASP A 15 -7.15 -7.56 -48.59
CA ASP A 15 -6.52 -6.88 -47.46
C ASP A 15 -5.00 -6.85 -47.65
N MET A 16 -4.34 -5.82 -47.12
CA MET A 16 -2.89 -5.68 -47.14
C MET A 16 -2.40 -4.76 -46.04
N LYS A 17 -1.21 -5.04 -45.51
CA LYS A 17 -0.53 -4.15 -44.57
C LYS A 17 0.98 -4.21 -44.79
N TRP A 18 1.61 -3.04 -44.85
CA TRP A 18 3.06 -2.91 -44.79
C TRP A 18 3.53 -3.11 -43.37
N ALA A 19 4.72 -3.69 -43.17
CA ALA A 19 5.30 -3.76 -41.84
C ALA A 19 5.63 -2.35 -41.35
N ASP A 20 5.25 -2.06 -40.11
CA ASP A 20 5.42 -0.74 -39.51
C ASP A 20 6.90 -0.42 -39.22
N ASP A 21 7.74 -1.44 -39.13
CA ASP A 21 9.18 -1.37 -38.81
C ASP A 21 10.11 -1.68 -40.00
N ASN A 22 9.58 -2.22 -41.10
CA ASN A 22 10.37 -2.56 -42.28
C ASN A 22 9.63 -2.25 -43.60
N PRO A 23 10.04 -1.19 -44.33
CA PRO A 23 9.35 -0.77 -45.55
C PRO A 23 9.48 -1.76 -46.72
N GLU A 24 10.36 -2.76 -46.62
CA GLU A 24 10.48 -3.81 -47.63
C GLU A 24 9.51 -4.97 -47.38
N LEU A 25 8.81 -5.01 -46.25
CA LEU A 25 7.89 -6.09 -45.91
C LEU A 25 6.43 -5.68 -46.10
N ILE A 26 5.67 -6.48 -46.83
CA ILE A 26 4.22 -6.33 -46.96
C ILE A 26 3.53 -7.69 -46.87
N ALA A 27 2.46 -7.74 -46.10
CA ALA A 27 1.54 -8.86 -46.05
C ALA A 27 0.31 -8.53 -46.91
N ILE A 28 -0.08 -9.46 -47.78
CA ILE A 28 -1.23 -9.32 -48.68
C ILE A 28 -2.11 -10.54 -48.55
N MET A 29 -3.40 -10.32 -48.31
CA MET A 29 -4.42 -11.36 -48.36
C MET A 29 -4.95 -11.50 -49.78
N GLU A 30 -4.84 -12.71 -50.34
CA GLU A 30 -5.42 -13.09 -51.63
C GLU A 30 -6.22 -14.39 -51.45
N LYS A 31 -7.53 -14.33 -51.74
CA LYS A 31 -8.47 -15.43 -51.51
C LYS A 31 -8.40 -15.91 -50.05
N THR A 32 -7.99 -17.14 -49.79
CA THR A 32 -7.86 -17.72 -48.43
C THR A 32 -6.39 -17.93 -48.03
N ARG A 33 -5.50 -17.11 -48.57
CA ARG A 33 -4.06 -17.21 -48.35
C ARG A 33 -3.45 -15.85 -48.07
N MET A 34 -2.52 -15.82 -47.12
CA MET A 34 -1.65 -14.68 -46.88
C MET A 34 -0.33 -14.88 -47.61
N TYR A 35 0.08 -13.85 -48.34
CA TYR A 35 1.37 -13.76 -49.00
C TYR A 35 2.19 -12.67 -48.34
N ILE A 36 3.34 -13.04 -47.81
CA ILE A 36 4.31 -12.11 -47.23
C ILE A 36 5.36 -11.87 -48.30
N PHE A 37 5.66 -10.60 -48.58
CA PHE A 37 6.67 -10.22 -49.54
C PHE A 37 7.82 -9.52 -48.85
N ARG A 38 9.02 -9.74 -49.38
CA ARG A 38 10.20 -8.91 -49.12
C ARG A 38 10.63 -8.25 -50.43
N GLY A 39 10.45 -6.94 -50.54
CA GLY A 39 10.54 -6.22 -51.80
C GLY A 39 9.51 -6.77 -52.80
N LEU A 40 9.99 -7.44 -53.84
CA LEU A 40 9.15 -8.05 -54.88
C LEU A 40 9.06 -9.59 -54.77
N ASP A 41 9.81 -10.19 -53.84
CA ASP A 41 9.90 -11.64 -53.71
C ASP A 41 8.88 -12.19 -52.70
N PRO A 42 7.93 -13.05 -53.11
CA PRO A 42 6.97 -13.66 -52.20
C PRO A 42 7.60 -14.82 -51.41
N GLU A 43 7.23 -14.91 -50.14
CA GLU A 43 7.40 -16.11 -49.32
C GLU A 43 6.37 -17.20 -49.68
N GLU A 44 6.55 -18.39 -49.11
CA GLU A 44 5.57 -19.47 -49.23
C GLU A 44 4.22 -19.03 -48.64
N PRO A 45 3.11 -19.15 -49.39
CA PRO A 45 1.81 -18.66 -48.94
C PRO A 45 1.30 -19.44 -47.74
N LEU A 46 0.79 -18.71 -46.76
CA LEU A 46 0.21 -19.26 -45.54
C LEU A 46 -1.31 -19.32 -45.68
N GLN A 47 -1.94 -20.40 -45.24
CA GLN A 47 -3.39 -20.48 -45.20
C GLN A 47 -3.93 -19.59 -44.07
N CYS A 48 -4.71 -18.57 -44.43
CA CYS A 48 -5.27 -17.61 -43.48
C CYS A 48 -6.51 -16.96 -44.10
N SER A 49 -7.52 -16.71 -43.29
CA SER A 49 -8.74 -15.97 -43.65
C SER A 49 -9.01 -14.78 -42.72
N GLY A 50 -8.05 -14.44 -41.85
CA GLY A 50 -8.16 -13.30 -40.96
C GLY A 50 -7.78 -11.98 -41.64
N TYR A 51 -8.37 -10.90 -41.16
CA TYR A 51 -8.05 -9.53 -41.56
C TYR A 51 -6.82 -9.05 -40.82
N ILE A 52 -5.83 -8.52 -41.54
CA ILE A 52 -4.55 -8.08 -40.99
C ILE A 52 -4.78 -6.82 -40.16
N CYS A 53 -4.43 -6.89 -38.87
CA CYS A 53 -4.52 -5.75 -37.96
C CYS A 53 -3.13 -5.17 -37.63
N ASP A 54 -2.12 -6.02 -37.53
CA ASP A 54 -0.76 -5.60 -37.20
C ASP A 54 0.29 -6.33 -38.03
N PHE A 55 1.35 -5.62 -38.41
CA PHE A 55 2.55 -6.23 -38.97
C PHE A 55 3.76 -5.46 -38.45
N SER A 56 4.45 -6.05 -37.48
CA SER A 56 5.64 -5.48 -36.87
C SER A 56 6.50 -6.60 -36.31
N ASP A 57 7.80 -6.35 -36.11
CA ASP A 57 8.70 -7.29 -35.46
C ASP A 57 8.74 -8.69 -36.11
N LEU A 58 8.56 -8.76 -37.44
CA LEU A 58 8.48 -10.01 -38.22
C LEU A 58 7.29 -10.93 -37.84
N GLU A 59 6.27 -10.37 -37.19
CA GLU A 59 5.04 -11.05 -36.81
C GLU A 59 3.84 -10.30 -37.39
N ILE A 60 2.85 -11.06 -37.86
CA ILE A 60 1.61 -10.53 -38.42
C ILE A 60 0.48 -10.98 -37.51
N ARG A 61 -0.28 -10.02 -36.98
CA ARG A 61 -1.52 -10.30 -36.29
C ARG A 61 -2.69 -10.10 -37.24
N SER A 62 -3.56 -11.09 -37.27
CA SER A 62 -4.80 -11.07 -38.04
C SER A 62 -5.98 -11.43 -37.15
N VAL A 63 -7.17 -10.99 -37.52
CA VAL A 63 -8.39 -11.17 -36.75
C VAL A 63 -9.46 -11.84 -37.61
N LEU A 64 -10.10 -12.86 -37.06
CA LEU A 64 -11.27 -13.50 -37.66
C LEU A 64 -12.52 -12.66 -37.36
N LEU A 65 -12.78 -11.65 -38.20
CA LEU A 65 -13.91 -10.73 -38.01
C LEU A 65 -15.27 -11.44 -38.06
N ASP A 66 -15.37 -12.54 -38.79
CA ASP A 66 -16.56 -13.38 -38.86
C ASP A 66 -16.83 -14.12 -37.54
N GLU A 67 -15.80 -14.58 -36.84
CA GLU A 67 -15.94 -15.17 -35.51
C GLU A 67 -16.30 -14.10 -34.47
N ILE A 68 -15.62 -12.96 -34.46
CA ILE A 68 -15.96 -11.84 -33.56
C ILE A 68 -17.40 -11.34 -33.79
N HIS A 69 -17.87 -11.32 -35.03
CA HIS A 69 -19.24 -10.88 -35.33
C HIS A 69 -20.32 -11.79 -34.72
N LYS A 70 -20.00 -13.04 -34.38
CA LYS A 70 -20.95 -13.95 -33.72
C LYS A 70 -21.24 -13.55 -32.28
N ASP A 71 -20.24 -13.03 -31.56
CA ASP A 71 -20.37 -12.54 -30.20
C ASP A 71 -19.52 -11.28 -29.95
N PRO A 72 -19.98 -10.10 -30.43
CA PRO A 72 -19.19 -8.87 -30.38
C PRO A 72 -18.87 -8.38 -28.96
N ASP A 73 -19.66 -8.77 -27.96
CA ASP A 73 -19.53 -8.31 -26.58
C ASP A 73 -18.50 -9.15 -25.79
N SER A 74 -18.08 -10.31 -26.31
CA SER A 74 -17.11 -11.22 -25.67
C SER A 74 -16.07 -11.80 -26.64
N PRO A 75 -15.19 -10.97 -27.24
CA PRO A 75 -14.12 -11.47 -28.11
C PRO A 75 -13.13 -12.37 -27.36
N SER A 76 -12.64 -13.42 -28.01
CA SER A 76 -11.66 -14.38 -27.49
C SER A 76 -10.27 -14.14 -28.11
N THR A 77 -9.22 -14.59 -27.41
CA THR A 77 -7.87 -14.69 -28.00
C THR A 77 -7.81 -15.71 -29.13
N ASP A 78 -8.74 -16.66 -29.17
CA ASP A 78 -8.84 -17.65 -30.24
C ASP A 78 -9.29 -17.03 -31.58
N ASP A 79 -9.86 -15.83 -31.55
CA ASP A 79 -10.25 -15.08 -32.75
C ASP A 79 -9.05 -14.37 -33.41
N LEU A 80 -7.89 -14.40 -32.76
CA LEU A 80 -6.63 -13.83 -33.25
C LEU A 80 -5.75 -14.91 -33.86
N ILE A 81 -5.17 -14.60 -35.01
CA ILE A 81 -4.19 -15.42 -35.69
C ILE A 81 -2.86 -14.67 -35.68
N GLU A 82 -1.83 -15.27 -35.10
CA GLU A 82 -0.46 -14.78 -35.14
C GLU A 82 0.36 -15.62 -36.13
N LEU A 83 0.97 -14.97 -37.12
CA LEU A 83 1.81 -15.60 -38.13
C LEU A 83 3.22 -15.02 -38.10
N GLU A 84 4.21 -15.89 -38.14
CA GLU A 84 5.62 -15.50 -38.19
C GLU A 84 6.11 -15.44 -39.65
N VAL A 85 6.84 -14.37 -40.01
CA VAL A 85 7.57 -14.25 -41.28
C VAL A 85 8.60 -15.39 -41.39
N LYS A 86 8.90 -15.86 -42.60
CA LYS A 86 9.81 -16.99 -42.83
C LYS A 86 11.15 -16.85 -42.11
N SER A 87 11.76 -15.66 -42.11
CA SER A 87 13.05 -15.46 -41.43
C SER A 87 12.98 -15.71 -39.92
N LEU A 88 11.85 -15.43 -39.27
CA LEU A 88 11.66 -15.71 -37.83
C LEU A 88 11.49 -17.22 -37.58
N ARG A 89 10.69 -17.89 -38.40
CA ARG A 89 10.50 -19.35 -38.38
C ARG A 89 11.81 -20.11 -38.61
N ASP A 90 12.54 -19.75 -39.68
CA ASP A 90 13.81 -20.36 -40.06
C ASP A 90 14.85 -20.19 -38.94
N THR A 91 14.95 -19.00 -38.33
CA THR A 91 15.85 -18.76 -37.20
C THR A 91 15.52 -19.67 -36.02
N ARG A 92 14.24 -19.82 -35.67
CA ARG A 92 13.80 -20.72 -34.59
C ARG A 92 14.16 -22.18 -34.89
N THR A 93 13.94 -22.62 -36.13
CA THR A 93 14.32 -23.98 -36.57
C THR A 93 15.84 -24.18 -36.52
N LEU A 94 16.64 -23.22 -36.98
CA LEU A 94 18.10 -23.30 -36.94
C LEU A 94 18.63 -23.42 -35.51
N ILE A 95 18.10 -22.61 -34.58
CA ILE A 95 18.43 -22.66 -33.15
C ILE A 95 18.17 -24.05 -32.56
N GLN A 96 17.06 -24.69 -32.93
CA GLN A 96 16.65 -25.98 -32.38
C GLN A 96 17.36 -27.18 -33.02
N THR A 97 17.66 -27.12 -34.32
CA THR A 97 18.05 -28.31 -35.10
C THR A 97 19.50 -28.31 -35.56
N VAL A 98 20.10 -27.14 -35.82
CA VAL A 98 21.45 -27.05 -36.40
C VAL A 98 22.45 -26.58 -35.35
N GLY A 99 22.13 -25.48 -34.65
CA GLY A 99 22.92 -24.95 -33.55
C GLY A 99 23.16 -23.45 -33.62
N MET A 100 23.71 -22.91 -32.52
CA MET A 100 23.82 -21.46 -32.29
C MET A 100 24.70 -20.72 -33.30
N LYS A 101 25.74 -21.36 -33.85
CA LYS A 101 26.65 -20.71 -34.80
C LYS A 101 25.98 -20.41 -36.13
N ASP A 102 25.28 -21.40 -36.69
CA ASP A 102 24.59 -21.25 -37.96
C ASP A 102 23.36 -20.34 -37.83
N ALA A 103 22.66 -20.43 -36.69
CA ALA A 103 21.60 -19.47 -36.36
C ALA A 103 22.14 -18.03 -36.28
N ALA A 104 23.29 -17.81 -35.62
CA ALA A 104 23.90 -16.49 -35.55
C ALA A 104 24.30 -15.96 -36.93
N GLN A 105 24.90 -16.80 -37.78
CA GLN A 105 25.26 -16.43 -39.15
C GLN A 105 24.01 -16.05 -39.97
N PHE A 106 22.93 -16.83 -39.87
CA PHE A 106 21.68 -16.52 -40.56
C PHE A 106 21.09 -15.16 -40.15
N VAL A 107 21.17 -14.83 -38.85
CA VAL A 107 20.71 -13.54 -38.33
C VAL A 107 21.64 -12.39 -38.73
N ASP A 108 22.96 -12.61 -38.81
CA ASP A 108 23.90 -11.63 -39.37
C ASP A 108 23.62 -11.33 -40.85
N ASP A 109 23.27 -12.37 -41.63
CA ASP A 109 22.92 -12.24 -43.05
C ASP A 109 21.53 -11.60 -43.25
N ASN A 110 20.65 -11.70 -42.26
CA ASN A 110 19.28 -11.16 -42.27
C ASN A 110 19.01 -10.29 -41.02
N PRO A 111 19.69 -9.15 -40.85
CA PRO A 111 19.68 -8.43 -39.58
C PRO A 111 18.31 -7.81 -39.27
N HIS A 112 17.73 -8.20 -38.13
CA HIS A 112 16.50 -7.61 -37.61
C HIS A 112 16.50 -7.62 -36.08
N PRO A 113 16.06 -6.54 -35.38
CA PRO A 113 16.03 -6.51 -33.91
C PRO A 113 15.31 -7.70 -33.28
N ARG A 114 14.16 -8.12 -33.83
CA ARG A 114 13.45 -9.33 -33.37
C ARG A 114 14.31 -10.60 -33.43
N LEU A 115 15.02 -10.82 -34.54
CA LEU A 115 15.84 -12.02 -34.72
C LEU A 115 17.04 -12.04 -33.78
N TRP A 116 17.69 -10.89 -33.60
CA TRP A 116 18.75 -10.73 -32.61
C TRP A 116 18.25 -10.99 -31.19
N ARG A 117 17.03 -10.53 -30.85
CA ARG A 117 16.42 -10.83 -29.55
C ARG A 117 16.16 -12.33 -29.39
N LEU A 118 15.54 -12.98 -30.38
CA LEU A 118 15.30 -14.43 -30.35
C LEU A 118 16.59 -15.23 -30.18
N LEU A 119 17.65 -14.86 -30.91
CA LEU A 119 18.96 -15.49 -30.78
C LEU A 119 19.56 -15.28 -29.39
N ALA A 120 19.46 -14.06 -28.85
CA ALA A 120 19.99 -13.74 -27.52
C ALA A 120 19.29 -14.54 -26.41
N GLU A 121 17.96 -14.64 -26.48
CA GLU A 121 17.13 -15.39 -25.52
C GLU A 121 17.50 -16.88 -25.53
N ALA A 122 17.56 -17.47 -26.73
CA ALA A 122 17.92 -18.88 -26.87
C ALA A 122 19.38 -19.16 -26.47
N ALA A 123 20.29 -18.24 -26.77
CA ALA A 123 21.70 -18.36 -26.37
C ALA A 123 21.86 -18.30 -24.86
N LEU A 124 21.10 -17.45 -24.16
CA LEU A 124 21.07 -17.43 -22.69
C LEU A 124 20.56 -18.75 -22.12
N ASP A 125 19.45 -19.30 -22.63
CA ASP A 125 18.89 -20.57 -22.16
C ASP A 125 19.87 -21.75 -22.35
N GLN A 126 20.76 -21.68 -23.35
CA GLN A 126 21.84 -22.65 -23.57
C GLN A 126 23.18 -22.27 -22.89
N LEU A 127 23.18 -21.21 -22.07
CA LEU A 127 24.37 -20.66 -21.38
C LEU A 127 25.52 -20.26 -22.31
N ASN A 128 25.22 -19.98 -23.58
CA ASN A 128 26.16 -19.43 -24.55
C ASN A 128 26.24 -17.91 -24.41
N LEU A 129 26.91 -17.47 -23.34
CA LEU A 129 26.96 -16.06 -22.94
C LEU A 129 27.64 -15.14 -23.97
N GLU A 130 28.58 -15.68 -24.76
CA GLU A 130 29.27 -14.91 -25.81
C GLU A 130 28.31 -14.54 -26.95
N VAL A 131 27.55 -15.52 -27.44
CA VAL A 131 26.54 -15.28 -28.49
C VAL A 131 25.41 -14.41 -27.96
N ALA A 132 24.97 -14.63 -26.72
CA ALA A 132 23.96 -13.80 -26.08
C ALA A 132 24.40 -12.33 -25.97
N GLU A 133 25.61 -12.05 -25.47
CA GLU A 133 26.12 -10.68 -25.36
C GLU A 133 26.25 -10.02 -26.73
N HIS A 134 26.79 -10.72 -27.74
CA HIS A 134 26.86 -10.20 -29.11
C HIS A 134 25.47 -9.84 -29.65
N ALA A 135 24.48 -10.73 -29.50
CA ALA A 135 23.13 -10.50 -29.96
C ALA A 135 22.44 -9.33 -29.22
N PHE A 136 22.64 -9.18 -27.90
CA PHE A 136 22.13 -8.03 -27.16
C PHE A 136 22.78 -6.70 -27.57
N VAL A 137 24.07 -6.70 -27.92
CA VAL A 137 24.75 -5.52 -28.49
C VAL A 137 24.09 -5.11 -29.81
N ARG A 138 23.77 -6.07 -30.68
CA ARG A 138 23.06 -5.81 -31.95
C ARG A 138 21.65 -5.25 -31.73
N CYS A 139 20.96 -5.70 -30.69
CA CYS A 139 19.66 -5.16 -30.25
C CYS A 139 19.73 -3.85 -29.47
N LYS A 140 20.93 -3.37 -29.10
CA LYS A 140 21.12 -2.26 -28.14
C LYS A 140 20.41 -2.50 -26.80
N ASP A 141 20.25 -3.75 -26.39
CA ASP A 141 19.65 -4.12 -25.11
C ASP A 141 20.69 -4.08 -23.99
N TYR A 142 20.81 -2.92 -23.35
CA TYR A 142 21.73 -2.73 -22.24
C TYR A 142 21.44 -3.61 -21.02
N GLN A 143 20.17 -3.97 -20.79
CA GLN A 143 19.80 -4.82 -19.65
C GLN A 143 20.25 -6.27 -19.89
N GLY A 144 20.06 -6.79 -21.11
CA GLY A 144 20.56 -8.10 -21.51
C GLY A 144 22.08 -8.22 -21.44
N ILE A 145 22.82 -7.17 -21.83
CA ILE A 145 24.29 -7.13 -21.71
C ILE A 145 24.71 -7.19 -20.23
N ARG A 146 24.07 -6.41 -19.36
CA ARG A 146 24.37 -6.42 -17.92
C ARG A 146 24.04 -7.77 -17.28
N LEU A 147 22.93 -8.38 -17.68
CA LEU A 147 22.56 -9.72 -17.23
C LEU A 147 23.64 -10.73 -17.63
N SER A 148 24.04 -10.76 -18.89
CA SER A 148 25.05 -11.70 -19.41
C SER A 148 26.35 -11.62 -18.60
N LYS A 149 26.81 -10.40 -18.30
CA LYS A 149 27.99 -10.16 -17.43
C LYS A 149 27.79 -10.62 -16.00
N ARG A 150 26.61 -10.40 -15.41
CA ARG A 150 26.28 -10.86 -14.05
C ARG A 150 26.25 -12.38 -13.99
N VAL A 151 25.59 -13.02 -14.95
CA VAL A 151 25.46 -14.49 -15.05
C VAL A 151 26.83 -15.14 -15.27
N ALA A 152 27.72 -14.52 -16.04
CA ALA A 152 29.08 -15.00 -16.24
C ALA A 152 29.91 -15.10 -14.94
N GLN A 153 29.62 -14.25 -13.95
CA GLN A 153 30.32 -14.24 -12.65
C GLN A 153 29.82 -15.32 -11.69
N LEU A 154 28.69 -15.97 -11.97
CA LEU A 154 28.13 -17.01 -11.12
C LEU A 154 28.85 -18.34 -11.37
N HIS A 155 29.20 -19.06 -10.30
CA HIS A 155 29.90 -20.34 -10.40
C HIS A 155 28.97 -21.53 -10.68
N SER A 156 27.72 -21.47 -10.20
CA SER A 156 26.75 -22.57 -10.30
C SER A 156 25.89 -22.42 -11.55
N GLU A 157 25.85 -23.45 -12.40
CA GLU A 157 25.02 -23.51 -13.59
C GLU A 157 23.50 -23.40 -13.28
N PRO A 158 22.94 -24.15 -12.32
CA PRO A 158 21.57 -23.95 -11.88
C PRO A 158 21.27 -22.50 -11.45
N LEU A 159 22.21 -21.84 -10.76
CA LEU A 159 22.05 -20.44 -10.35
C LEU A 159 22.00 -19.49 -11.55
N LYS A 160 22.79 -19.75 -12.59
CA LYS A 160 22.73 -19.00 -13.86
C LYS A 160 21.35 -19.14 -14.49
N LEU A 161 20.84 -20.36 -14.59
CA LEU A 161 19.52 -20.64 -15.18
C LEU A 161 18.39 -19.99 -14.38
N ALA A 162 18.46 -19.99 -13.05
CA ALA A 162 17.47 -19.31 -12.20
C ALA A 162 17.46 -17.79 -12.43
N GLU A 163 18.64 -17.17 -12.51
CA GLU A 163 18.77 -15.73 -12.81
C GLU A 163 18.28 -15.37 -14.21
N ILE A 164 18.52 -16.23 -15.20
CA ILE A 164 18.01 -16.09 -16.57
C ILE A 164 16.48 -16.25 -16.59
N ALA A 165 15.93 -17.26 -15.91
CA ALA A 165 14.49 -17.46 -15.79
C ALA A 165 13.80 -16.25 -15.14
N ALA A 166 14.38 -15.72 -14.05
CA ALA A 166 13.89 -14.52 -13.38
C ALA A 166 13.94 -13.27 -14.29
N TYR A 167 14.98 -13.12 -15.12
CA TYR A 167 15.06 -12.03 -16.10
C TYR A 167 13.90 -12.08 -17.11
N PHE A 168 13.56 -13.28 -17.58
CA PHE A 168 12.46 -13.50 -18.51
C PHE A 168 11.07 -13.57 -17.85
N ARG A 169 10.95 -13.16 -16.58
CA ARG A 169 9.71 -13.20 -15.80
C ARG A 169 9.11 -14.61 -15.64
N ARG A 170 9.92 -15.66 -15.86
CA ARG A 170 9.59 -17.05 -15.53
C ARG A 170 9.89 -17.29 -14.06
N PHE A 171 9.17 -16.60 -13.19
CA PHE A 171 9.46 -16.56 -11.76
C PHE A 171 9.20 -17.91 -11.08
N GLU A 172 8.22 -18.66 -11.57
CA GLU A 172 7.90 -20.01 -11.10
C GLU A 172 9.06 -20.97 -11.38
N ASP A 173 9.65 -20.90 -12.58
CA ASP A 173 10.80 -21.71 -12.96
C ASP A 173 12.03 -21.34 -12.12
N ALA A 174 12.29 -20.04 -11.97
CA ALA A 174 13.39 -19.55 -11.14
C ALA A 174 13.26 -20.00 -9.68
N GLU A 175 12.05 -19.88 -9.11
CA GLU A 175 11.76 -20.33 -7.75
C GLU A 175 11.99 -21.83 -7.59
N LYS A 176 11.50 -22.63 -8.55
CA LYS A 176 11.68 -24.08 -8.54
C LYS A 176 13.16 -24.45 -8.55
N ILE A 177 13.95 -23.83 -9.41
CA ILE A 177 15.41 -24.06 -9.46
C ILE A 177 16.05 -23.70 -8.12
N TYR A 178 15.69 -22.57 -7.50
CA TYR A 178 16.22 -22.21 -6.18
C TYR A 178 15.86 -23.22 -5.09
N ILE A 179 14.63 -23.76 -5.10
CA ILE A 179 14.19 -24.79 -4.16
C ILE A 179 14.94 -26.11 -4.39
N ASP A 180 15.09 -26.54 -5.64
CA ASP A 180 15.80 -27.77 -6.01
C ASP A 180 17.29 -27.70 -5.64
N MET A 181 17.86 -26.49 -5.59
CA MET A 181 19.22 -26.21 -5.09
C MET A 181 19.34 -26.14 -3.55
N ASP A 182 18.26 -26.36 -2.81
CA ASP A 182 18.16 -26.12 -1.36
C ASP A 182 18.49 -24.66 -0.96
N ARG A 183 18.31 -23.71 -1.88
CA ARG A 183 18.51 -22.26 -1.71
C ARG A 183 17.20 -21.52 -1.60
N ARG A 184 16.37 -21.92 -0.63
CA ARG A 184 15.07 -21.29 -0.35
C ARG A 184 15.20 -19.81 0.01
N ASP A 185 16.33 -19.41 0.59
CA ASP A 185 16.65 -18.00 0.87
C ASP A 185 16.58 -17.13 -0.39
N LEU A 186 17.12 -17.62 -1.52
CA LEU A 186 17.06 -16.92 -2.81
C LEU A 186 15.65 -16.90 -3.41
N ALA A 187 14.89 -17.99 -3.25
CA ALA A 187 13.48 -18.03 -3.64
C ALA A 187 12.65 -16.99 -2.88
N ILE A 188 12.89 -16.85 -1.56
CA ILE A 188 12.25 -15.84 -0.71
C ILE A 188 12.65 -14.44 -1.17
N GLU A 189 13.94 -14.17 -1.40
CA GLU A 189 14.41 -12.87 -1.86
C GLU A 189 13.84 -12.49 -3.24
N LEU A 190 13.70 -13.47 -4.15
CA LEU A 190 13.04 -13.26 -5.43
C LEU A 190 11.59 -12.81 -5.22
N ARG A 191 10.81 -13.55 -4.44
CA ARG A 191 9.39 -13.24 -4.20
C ARG A 191 9.19 -11.93 -3.43
N MET A 192 10.10 -11.58 -2.50
CA MET A 192 10.10 -10.27 -1.84
C MET A 192 10.32 -9.13 -2.85
N LYS A 193 11.23 -9.27 -3.81
CA LYS A 193 11.46 -8.26 -4.87
C LYS A 193 10.25 -8.09 -5.80
N LEU A 194 9.43 -9.13 -5.93
CA LEU A 194 8.20 -9.12 -6.71
C LEU A 194 6.99 -8.65 -5.91
N GLU A 195 7.17 -8.36 -4.61
CA GLU A 195 6.08 -8.03 -3.67
C GLU A 195 5.00 -9.12 -3.59
N ASP A 196 5.36 -10.37 -3.90
CA ASP A 196 4.50 -11.54 -3.77
C ASP A 196 4.54 -12.07 -2.33
N TRP A 197 4.02 -11.26 -1.41
CA TRP A 197 4.11 -11.51 0.03
C TRP A 197 3.39 -12.78 0.46
N PHE A 198 2.33 -13.17 -0.26
CA PHE A 198 1.62 -14.43 -0.01
C PHE A 198 2.54 -15.63 -0.27
N ARG A 199 3.27 -15.63 -1.39
CA ARG A 199 4.23 -16.70 -1.67
C ARG A 199 5.42 -16.66 -0.71
N VAL A 200 5.89 -15.47 -0.32
CA VAL A 200 6.95 -15.31 0.70
C VAL A 200 6.59 -16.01 2.01
N VAL A 201 5.37 -15.80 2.53
CA VAL A 201 4.90 -16.47 3.75
C VAL A 201 4.88 -17.99 3.57
N GLN A 202 4.37 -18.50 2.45
CA GLN A 202 4.33 -19.94 2.18
C GLN A 202 5.74 -20.55 2.21
N LEU A 203 6.71 -19.88 1.56
CA LEU A 203 8.10 -20.32 1.54
C LEU A 203 8.76 -20.26 2.92
N LEU A 204 8.48 -19.23 3.71
CA LEU A 204 9.00 -19.11 5.08
C LEU A 204 8.44 -20.20 6.01
N GLN A 205 7.17 -20.60 5.84
CA GLN A 205 6.50 -21.58 6.69
C GLN A 205 6.77 -23.03 6.28
N SER A 206 7.04 -23.31 5.01
CA SER A 206 7.25 -24.68 4.50
C SER A 206 8.65 -25.25 4.79
N GLY A 207 9.55 -24.49 5.41
CA GLY A 207 10.94 -24.89 5.62
C GLY A 207 11.18 -25.67 6.92
N SER A 208 12.10 -26.66 6.86
CA SER A 208 12.53 -27.45 8.03
C SER A 208 13.60 -26.76 8.91
N GLY A 209 13.80 -25.46 8.74
CA GLY A 209 14.64 -24.61 9.59
C GLY A 209 13.80 -23.45 10.11
N GLY A 210 14.04 -23.02 11.36
CA GLY A 210 13.28 -21.93 11.98
C GLY A 210 13.14 -20.74 11.03
N ALA A 211 11.90 -20.31 10.79
CA ALA A 211 11.62 -19.19 9.91
C ALA A 211 12.37 -17.95 10.40
N ASP A 212 12.87 -17.12 9.48
CA ASP A 212 13.39 -15.81 9.84
C ASP A 212 12.20 -14.95 10.30
N ASP A 213 12.00 -14.91 11.63
CA ASP A 213 10.88 -14.21 12.26
C ASP A 213 10.77 -12.76 11.79
N LYS A 214 11.89 -12.08 11.48
CA LYS A 214 11.86 -10.70 11.00
C LYS A 214 11.25 -10.62 9.60
N LYS A 215 11.65 -11.50 8.69
CA LYS A 215 11.08 -11.56 7.33
C LYS A 215 9.62 -11.98 7.36
N LEU A 216 9.25 -12.87 8.28
CA LEU A 216 7.87 -13.31 8.45
C LEU A 216 6.96 -12.16 8.93
N LEU A 217 7.40 -11.40 9.96
CA LEU A 217 6.69 -10.22 10.43
C LEU A 217 6.56 -9.16 9.32
N GLN A 218 7.63 -8.93 8.55
CA GLN A 218 7.60 -8.02 7.39
C GLN A 218 6.56 -8.47 6.36
N ALA A 219 6.55 -9.75 5.99
CA ALA A 219 5.61 -10.29 5.01
C ALA A 219 4.16 -10.18 5.48
N TRP A 220 3.89 -10.44 6.77
CA TRP A 220 2.55 -10.25 7.33
C TRP A 220 2.07 -8.80 7.29
N ASN A 221 2.95 -7.85 7.62
CA ASN A 221 2.61 -6.43 7.54
C ASN A 221 2.32 -6.00 6.09
N ALA A 222 3.11 -6.47 5.13
CA ALA A 222 2.88 -6.15 3.72
C ALA A 222 1.59 -6.79 3.16
N ILE A 223 1.22 -7.99 3.61
CA ILE A 223 -0.11 -8.57 3.31
C ILE A 223 -1.22 -7.73 3.96
N GLY A 224 -0.99 -7.24 5.19
CA GLY A 224 -1.87 -6.28 5.85
C GLY A 224 -2.10 -5.04 4.99
N ASP A 225 -1.02 -4.42 4.49
CA ASP A 225 -1.06 -3.25 3.62
C ASP A 225 -1.85 -3.53 2.33
N TYR A 226 -1.60 -4.68 1.68
CA TYR A 226 -2.36 -5.12 0.51
C TYR A 226 -3.88 -5.15 0.73
N TYR A 227 -4.34 -5.58 1.92
CA TYR A 227 -5.77 -5.58 2.26
C TYR A 227 -6.27 -4.20 2.68
N ALA A 228 -5.46 -3.41 3.40
CA ALA A 228 -5.79 -2.06 3.84
C ALA A 228 -6.01 -1.12 2.65
N ASP A 229 -5.15 -1.18 1.63
CA ASP A 229 -5.26 -0.38 0.39
C ASP A 229 -6.57 -0.66 -0.37
N ARG A 230 -7.15 -1.86 -0.18
CA ARG A 230 -8.44 -2.28 -0.74
C ARG A 230 -9.61 -2.11 0.23
N GLN A 231 -9.40 -1.42 1.35
CA GLN A 231 -10.39 -1.17 2.39
C GLN A 231 -10.98 -2.47 3.00
N LYS A 232 -10.25 -3.58 2.91
CA LYS A 232 -10.61 -4.86 3.52
C LYS A 232 -10.06 -4.93 4.95
N TRP A 233 -10.52 -4.01 5.79
CA TRP A 233 -9.98 -3.75 7.14
C TRP A 233 -9.99 -4.97 8.07
N LYS A 234 -11.01 -5.83 8.00
CA LYS A 234 -11.08 -7.08 8.81
C LYS A 234 -9.91 -8.02 8.51
N ASN A 235 -9.61 -8.20 7.23
CA ASN A 235 -8.49 -9.05 6.81
C ASN A 235 -7.16 -8.39 7.17
N ALA A 236 -7.02 -7.08 6.90
CA ALA A 236 -5.84 -6.32 7.25
C ALA A 236 -5.49 -6.42 8.74
N ALA A 237 -6.47 -6.25 9.64
CA ALA A 237 -6.29 -6.40 11.07
C ALA A 237 -5.78 -7.80 11.46
N SER A 238 -6.29 -8.87 10.84
CA SER A 238 -5.84 -10.23 11.10
C SER A 238 -4.36 -10.41 10.73
N TYR A 239 -3.92 -9.87 9.61
CA TYR A 239 -2.53 -9.97 9.17
C TYR A 239 -1.59 -9.05 9.96
N TYR A 240 -2.00 -7.82 10.30
CA TYR A 240 -1.19 -6.96 11.17
C TYR A 240 -1.03 -7.51 12.58
N LYS A 241 -2.03 -8.24 13.11
CA LYS A 241 -1.87 -8.99 14.37
C LYS A 241 -0.75 -10.02 14.28
N GLN A 242 -0.68 -10.76 13.17
CA GLN A 242 0.40 -11.71 12.92
C GLN A 242 1.74 -11.01 12.69
N GLY A 243 1.73 -9.82 12.07
CA GLY A 243 2.90 -8.96 11.86
C GLY A 243 3.32 -8.11 13.07
N GLY A 244 2.59 -8.17 14.17
CA GLY A 244 2.86 -7.41 15.40
C GLY A 244 2.75 -5.88 15.27
N ASN A 245 2.07 -5.37 14.23
CA ASN A 245 2.00 -3.93 13.97
C ASN A 245 0.79 -3.28 14.65
N GLN A 246 0.98 -2.89 15.90
CA GLN A 246 -0.08 -2.34 16.76
C GLN A 246 -0.67 -1.02 16.25
N GLU A 247 0.12 -0.20 15.56
CA GLU A 247 -0.33 1.07 14.97
C GLU A 247 -1.35 0.81 13.87
N ARG A 248 -1.01 -0.08 12.93
CA ARG A 248 -1.91 -0.45 11.82
C ARG A 248 -3.14 -1.23 12.30
N ILE A 249 -3.02 -2.03 13.36
CA ILE A 249 -4.18 -2.70 13.97
C ILE A 249 -5.15 -1.65 14.53
N ALA A 250 -4.65 -0.63 15.23
CA ALA A 250 -5.47 0.45 15.77
C ALA A 250 -6.22 1.20 14.66
N GLU A 251 -5.54 1.53 13.56
CA GLU A 251 -6.18 2.12 12.37
C GLU A 251 -7.27 1.20 11.80
N CYS A 252 -7.00 -0.10 11.66
CA CYS A 252 -7.99 -1.03 11.13
C CYS A 252 -9.24 -1.11 12.01
N TYR A 253 -9.08 -1.14 13.34
CA TYR A 253 -10.22 -1.13 14.26
C TYR A 253 -10.99 0.18 14.22
N PHE A 254 -10.29 1.31 14.12
CA PHE A 254 -10.92 2.62 13.95
C PHE A 254 -11.78 2.68 12.68
N MET A 255 -11.26 2.20 11.55
CA MET A 255 -11.99 2.14 10.27
C MET A 255 -13.16 1.15 10.28
N LEU A 256 -13.12 0.14 11.15
CA LEU A 256 -14.20 -0.82 11.37
C LEU A 256 -15.23 -0.35 12.42
N GLU A 257 -14.95 0.76 13.10
CA GLU A 257 -15.70 1.23 14.27
C GLU A 257 -15.75 0.18 15.40
N ASP A 258 -14.76 -0.72 15.45
CA ASP A 258 -14.61 -1.77 16.46
C ASP A 258 -13.85 -1.23 17.68
N TYR A 259 -14.54 -0.35 18.42
CA TYR A 259 -13.94 0.35 19.56
C TYR A 259 -13.69 -0.56 20.76
N ASP A 260 -14.42 -1.67 20.87
CA ASP A 260 -14.21 -2.69 21.91
C ASP A 260 -12.84 -3.34 21.72
N SER A 261 -12.55 -3.83 20.51
CA SER A 261 -11.24 -4.42 20.19
C SER A 261 -10.11 -3.40 20.30
N MET A 262 -10.38 -2.13 20.01
CA MET A 262 -9.43 -1.03 20.20
C MET A 262 -9.13 -0.76 21.68
N SER A 263 -10.13 -0.88 22.56
CA SER A 263 -9.97 -0.74 24.01
C SER A 263 -9.16 -1.90 24.57
N GLU A 264 -9.47 -3.14 24.17
CA GLU A 264 -8.70 -4.33 24.52
C GLU A 264 -7.23 -4.19 24.10
N LEU A 265 -6.99 -3.67 22.88
CA LEU A 265 -5.64 -3.36 22.42
C LEU A 265 -4.95 -2.35 23.36
N CYS A 266 -5.62 -1.27 23.73
CA CYS A 266 -5.09 -0.29 24.68
C CYS A 266 -4.80 -0.88 26.07
N ASP A 267 -5.49 -1.95 26.47
CA ASP A 267 -5.29 -2.64 27.75
C ASP A 267 -4.14 -3.64 27.75
N THR A 268 -3.89 -4.27 26.61
CA THR A 268 -2.76 -5.20 26.45
C THR A 268 -1.41 -4.52 26.27
N LEU A 269 -1.39 -3.25 25.87
CA LEU A 269 -0.16 -2.48 25.67
C LEU A 269 0.49 -2.06 27.00
N PRO A 270 1.82 -2.10 27.11
CA PRO A 270 2.53 -1.64 28.31
C PRO A 270 2.44 -0.11 28.48
N ASP A 271 2.61 0.36 29.71
CA ASP A 271 2.67 1.79 30.02
C ASP A 271 3.72 2.52 29.17
N ASN A 272 3.39 3.72 28.71
CA ASN A 272 4.20 4.53 27.78
C ASN A 272 4.52 3.88 26.42
N HIS A 273 3.77 2.88 25.98
CA HIS A 273 3.89 2.37 24.60
C HIS A 273 3.62 3.47 23.55
N LYS A 274 4.37 3.43 22.44
CA LYS A 274 4.38 4.50 21.41
C LYS A 274 3.02 4.75 20.75
N VAL A 275 2.17 3.72 20.67
CA VAL A 275 0.86 3.75 20.00
C VAL A 275 -0.25 4.31 20.91
N LEU A 276 -0.06 4.31 22.24
CA LEU A 276 -1.08 4.79 23.20
C LEU A 276 -1.55 6.23 22.95
N PRO A 277 -0.67 7.21 22.66
CA PRO A 277 -1.11 8.56 22.36
C PRO A 277 -1.98 8.68 21.09
N GLU A 278 -1.79 7.78 20.12
CA GLU A 278 -2.57 7.77 18.88
C GLU A 278 -3.94 7.12 19.11
N LEU A 279 -3.98 6.00 19.82
CA LEU A 279 -5.22 5.39 20.31
C LEU A 279 -6.07 6.41 21.09
N ALA A 280 -5.44 7.15 22.00
CA ALA A 280 -6.12 8.17 22.79
C ALA A 280 -6.72 9.30 21.93
N LYS A 281 -5.99 9.75 20.89
CA LYS A 281 -6.50 10.74 19.92
C LYS A 281 -7.68 10.18 19.12
N MET A 282 -7.62 8.93 18.69
CA MET A 282 -8.69 8.26 17.96
C MET A 282 -9.96 8.15 18.82
N PHE A 283 -9.85 7.69 20.08
CA PHE A 283 -10.97 7.68 21.03
C PHE A 283 -11.55 9.08 21.24
N ARG A 284 -10.70 10.10 21.39
CA ARG A 284 -11.14 11.50 21.50
C ARG A 284 -11.95 11.96 20.28
N MET A 285 -11.54 11.57 19.07
CA MET A 285 -12.24 11.96 17.84
C MET A 285 -13.67 11.39 17.76
N VAL A 286 -13.87 10.19 18.30
CA VAL A 286 -15.19 9.51 18.33
C VAL A 286 -16.02 9.93 19.54
N GLY A 287 -15.43 10.64 20.51
CA GLY A 287 -16.12 11.11 21.71
C GLY A 287 -16.06 10.14 22.90
N MET A 288 -15.26 9.09 22.82
CA MET A 288 -15.01 8.12 23.88
C MET A 288 -14.04 8.69 24.94
N CYS A 289 -14.57 9.54 25.83
CA CYS A 289 -13.75 10.30 26.78
C CYS A 289 -13.02 9.41 27.80
N GLU A 290 -13.69 8.40 28.37
CA GLU A 290 -13.10 7.55 29.40
C GLU A 290 -11.91 6.75 28.88
N GLN A 291 -12.06 6.14 27.70
CA GLN A 291 -11.02 5.39 26.99
C GLN A 291 -9.86 6.30 26.60
N ALA A 292 -10.15 7.49 26.05
CA ALA A 292 -9.12 8.46 25.68
C ALA A 292 -8.31 8.95 26.88
N VAL A 293 -8.98 9.26 28.00
CA VAL A 293 -8.34 9.66 29.27
C VAL A 293 -7.48 8.54 29.80
N SER A 294 -8.01 7.31 29.86
CA SER A 294 -7.27 6.13 30.33
C SER A 294 -5.98 5.94 29.52
N ALA A 295 -6.09 5.99 28.19
CA ALA A 295 -4.94 5.87 27.29
C ALA A 295 -3.90 6.99 27.47
N PHE A 296 -4.33 8.25 27.61
CA PHE A 296 -3.43 9.37 27.88
C PHE A 296 -2.76 9.28 29.25
N CYS A 297 -3.49 8.83 30.27
CA CYS A 297 -2.95 8.58 31.61
C CYS A 297 -1.88 7.47 31.58
N LYS A 298 -2.11 6.36 30.86
CA LYS A 298 -1.11 5.28 30.69
C LYS A 298 0.19 5.72 30.02
N CYS A 299 0.15 6.76 29.18
CA CYS A 299 1.37 7.36 28.61
C CYS A 299 1.90 8.59 29.37
N ASN A 300 1.47 8.80 30.62
CA ASN A 300 1.86 9.92 31.48
C ASN A 300 1.61 11.32 30.85
N ARG A 301 0.62 11.43 29.96
CA ARG A 301 0.21 12.65 29.25
C ARG A 301 -1.04 13.26 29.88
N ILE A 302 -0.96 13.57 31.18
CA ILE A 302 -2.09 14.04 31.99
C ILE A 302 -2.70 15.34 31.45
N LYS A 303 -1.88 16.24 30.90
CA LYS A 303 -2.38 17.48 30.29
C LYS A 303 -3.31 17.19 29.11
N ASP A 304 -2.92 16.29 28.22
CA ASP A 304 -3.73 15.89 27.08
C ASP A 304 -5.01 15.14 27.50
N ALA A 305 -4.95 14.38 28.61
CA ALA A 305 -6.14 13.76 29.20
C ALA A 305 -7.16 14.81 29.68
N ILE A 306 -6.70 15.83 30.41
CA ILE A 306 -7.55 16.94 30.87
C ILE A 306 -8.11 17.72 29.68
N ASP A 307 -7.27 18.04 28.69
CA ASP A 307 -7.69 18.73 27.47
C ASP A 307 -8.74 17.92 26.68
N THR A 308 -8.64 16.59 26.71
CA THR A 308 -9.62 15.70 26.10
C THR A 308 -10.97 15.76 26.81
N CYS A 309 -10.99 15.69 28.14
CA CYS A 309 -12.23 15.88 28.90
C CYS A 309 -12.88 17.22 28.58
N VAL A 310 -12.08 18.28 28.46
CA VAL A 310 -12.58 19.63 28.19
C VAL A 310 -13.13 19.73 26.78
N TYR A 311 -12.41 19.18 25.80
CA TYR A 311 -12.85 19.11 24.41
C TYR A 311 -14.20 18.38 24.27
N LEU A 312 -14.40 17.31 25.04
CA LEU A 312 -15.63 16.51 25.05
C LEU A 312 -16.68 17.01 26.06
N ASN A 313 -16.49 18.19 26.65
CA ASN A 313 -17.38 18.78 27.67
C ASN A 313 -17.60 17.91 28.92
N GLN A 314 -16.68 17.00 29.24
CA GLN A 314 -16.65 16.17 30.45
C GLN A 314 -15.94 16.89 31.60
N TRP A 315 -16.52 18.01 32.02
CA TRP A 315 -15.88 18.95 32.93
C TRP A 315 -15.66 18.44 34.36
N SER A 316 -16.55 17.58 34.87
CA SER A 316 -16.39 16.93 36.18
C SER A 316 -15.11 16.09 36.22
N GLN A 317 -14.94 15.23 35.23
CA GLN A 317 -13.77 14.36 35.07
C GLN A 317 -12.48 15.17 34.89
N ALA A 318 -12.52 16.25 34.10
CA ALA A 318 -11.38 17.16 33.90
C ALA A 318 -10.85 17.72 35.23
N VAL A 319 -11.75 18.13 36.12
CA VAL A 319 -11.41 18.74 37.41
C VAL A 319 -10.88 17.69 38.39
N GLU A 320 -11.49 16.50 38.41
CA GLU A 320 -11.03 15.39 39.25
C GLU A 320 -9.60 14.95 38.86
N LEU A 321 -9.34 14.75 37.56
CA LEU A 321 -8.00 14.43 37.05
C LEU A 321 -6.97 15.51 37.40
N ALA A 322 -7.34 16.77 37.20
CA ALA A 322 -6.43 17.88 37.47
C ALA A 322 -6.09 18.01 38.97
N GLN A 323 -7.02 17.68 39.87
CA GLN A 323 -6.79 17.63 41.32
C GLN A 323 -5.91 16.45 41.72
N GLN A 324 -6.21 15.25 41.21
CA GLN A 324 -5.45 14.03 41.52
C GLN A 324 -3.97 14.17 41.15
N HIS A 325 -3.68 14.82 40.01
CA HIS A 325 -2.32 15.01 39.52
C HIS A 325 -1.71 16.39 39.85
N ASN A 326 -2.39 17.21 40.66
CA ASN A 326 -1.94 18.52 41.14
C ASN A 326 -1.40 19.46 40.03
N VAL A 327 -2.12 19.54 38.92
CA VAL A 327 -1.75 20.39 37.77
C VAL A 327 -1.94 21.86 38.14
N LYS A 328 -0.94 22.72 37.86
CA LYS A 328 -0.92 24.12 38.34
C LYS A 328 -1.76 25.09 37.49
N ASP A 329 -2.11 24.75 36.25
CA ASP A 329 -2.71 25.66 35.26
C ASP A 329 -4.21 25.39 34.98
N ILE A 330 -5.00 25.09 36.02
CA ILE A 330 -6.43 24.77 35.88
C ILE A 330 -7.31 26.04 35.82
N ASP A 331 -6.77 27.22 36.13
CA ASP A 331 -7.55 28.47 36.27
C ASP A 331 -8.32 28.90 35.02
N PRO A 332 -7.73 28.90 33.81
CA PRO A 332 -8.46 29.28 32.59
C PRO A 332 -9.60 28.30 32.26
N LEU A 333 -9.37 27.02 32.54
CA LEU A 333 -10.30 25.91 32.34
C LEU A 333 -11.51 26.02 33.27
N LEU A 334 -11.24 26.27 34.55
CA LEU A 334 -12.27 26.51 35.57
C LEU A 334 -13.10 27.74 35.25
N ALA A 335 -12.46 28.82 34.77
CA ALA A 335 -13.16 30.04 34.40
C ALA A 335 -14.14 29.82 33.23
N LYS A 336 -13.72 29.09 32.19
CA LYS A 336 -14.61 28.74 31.06
C LYS A 336 -15.78 27.86 31.50
N TYR A 337 -15.53 26.82 32.30
CA TYR A 337 -16.60 25.94 32.76
C TYR A 337 -17.59 26.66 33.67
N ALA A 338 -17.08 27.47 34.61
CA ALA A 338 -17.90 28.27 35.50
C ALA A 338 -18.75 29.28 34.72
N ALA A 339 -18.20 29.93 33.68
CA ALA A 339 -18.98 30.83 32.82
C ALA A 339 -20.14 30.09 32.14
N HIS A 340 -19.90 28.90 31.57
CA HIS A 340 -20.96 28.08 30.96
C HIS A 340 -22.01 27.61 31.98
N LEU A 341 -21.62 27.27 33.22
CA LEU A 341 -22.57 26.95 34.29
C LEU A 341 -23.41 28.16 34.71
N LEU A 342 -22.81 29.35 34.75
CA LEU A 342 -23.50 30.59 35.08
C LEU A 342 -24.46 31.05 33.97
N GLU A 343 -24.12 30.83 32.69
CA GLU A 343 -25.03 31.08 31.56
C GLU A 343 -26.29 30.21 31.59
N LYS A 344 -26.19 28.99 32.13
CA LYS A 344 -27.32 28.06 32.32
C LYS A 344 -28.07 28.27 33.65
N ASP A 345 -27.79 29.35 34.36
CA ASP A 345 -28.33 29.68 35.69
C ASP A 345 -28.04 28.64 36.81
N ASN A 346 -27.05 27.76 36.58
CA ASN A 346 -26.62 26.75 37.54
C ASN A 346 -25.55 27.30 38.50
N ILE A 347 -25.87 28.39 39.20
CA ILE A 347 -24.93 29.12 40.07
C ILE A 347 -24.39 28.25 41.22
N LEU A 348 -25.21 27.36 41.78
CA LEU A 348 -24.81 26.46 42.86
C LEU A 348 -23.73 25.46 42.42
N GLN A 349 -23.83 24.91 41.20
CA GLN A 349 -22.82 24.01 40.64
C GLN A 349 -21.51 24.77 40.36
N ALA A 350 -21.58 26.02 39.91
CA ALA A 350 -20.39 26.87 39.73
C ALA A 350 -19.68 27.17 41.08
N ILE A 351 -20.45 27.37 42.16
CA ILE A 351 -19.91 27.53 43.52
C ILE A 351 -19.22 26.23 43.97
N GLU A 352 -19.85 25.08 43.77
CA GLU A 352 -19.28 23.80 44.14
C GLU A 352 -18.00 23.48 43.35
N LEU A 353 -17.99 23.78 42.05
CA LEU A 353 -16.83 23.68 41.16
C LEU A 353 -15.64 24.49 41.71
N TYR A 354 -15.84 25.80 41.95
CA TYR A 354 -14.78 26.66 42.48
C TYR A 354 -14.32 26.23 43.86
N ARG A 355 -15.23 25.72 44.71
CA ARG A 355 -14.89 25.17 46.02
C ARG A 355 -14.00 23.93 45.90
N LYS A 356 -14.38 22.96 45.05
CA LYS A 356 -13.60 21.72 44.80
C LYS A 356 -12.22 22.07 44.23
N ALA A 357 -12.16 23.02 43.29
CA ALA A 357 -10.92 23.50 42.71
C ALA A 357 -10.06 24.40 43.64
N ASN A 358 -10.43 24.54 44.91
CA ASN A 358 -9.76 25.39 45.90
C ASN A 358 -9.70 26.88 45.54
N ARG A 359 -10.60 27.36 44.68
CA ARG A 359 -10.75 28.77 44.31
C ARG A 359 -11.83 29.41 45.18
N PHE A 360 -11.57 29.41 46.48
CA PHE A 360 -12.55 29.80 47.49
C PHE A 360 -13.02 31.26 47.37
N VAL A 361 -12.18 32.18 46.89
CA VAL A 361 -12.56 33.59 46.68
C VAL A 361 -13.61 33.72 45.58
N SER A 362 -13.46 33.00 44.46
CA SER A 362 -14.43 33.01 43.37
C SER A 362 -15.76 32.39 43.78
N ALA A 363 -15.72 31.28 44.55
CA ALA A 363 -16.90 30.67 45.14
C ALA A 363 -17.63 31.61 46.13
N ALA A 364 -16.88 32.33 46.98
CA ALA A 364 -17.44 33.29 47.93
C ALA A 364 -18.14 34.45 47.21
N LYS A 365 -17.53 35.00 46.14
CA LYS A 365 -18.14 36.07 45.33
C LYS A 365 -19.51 35.67 44.76
N LEU A 366 -19.64 34.43 44.27
CA LEU A 366 -20.92 33.92 43.77
C LEU A 366 -21.96 33.76 44.88
N LEU A 367 -21.57 33.29 46.07
CA LEU A 367 -22.49 33.23 47.23
C LEU A 367 -22.96 34.62 47.68
N PHE A 368 -22.09 35.63 47.64
CA PHE A 368 -22.48 37.02 47.90
C PHE A 368 -23.49 37.55 46.87
N LYS A 369 -23.37 37.13 45.60
CA LYS A 369 -24.35 37.48 44.56
C LYS A 369 -25.72 36.86 44.85
N ILE A 370 -25.75 35.54 45.15
CA ILE A 370 -26.98 34.84 45.57
C ILE A 370 -27.60 35.52 46.79
N ALA A 371 -26.80 35.88 47.80
CA ALA A 371 -27.32 36.53 49.01
C ALA A 371 -28.05 37.84 48.70
N LYS A 372 -27.54 38.65 47.75
CA LYS A 372 -28.19 39.90 47.33
C LYS A 372 -29.46 39.68 46.51
N GLU A 373 -29.47 38.66 45.67
CA GLU A 373 -30.66 38.27 44.88
C GLU A 373 -31.77 37.75 45.81
N GLU A 374 -31.44 36.89 46.76
CA GLU A 374 -32.37 36.39 47.78
C GLU A 374 -32.89 37.51 48.71
N GLU A 375 -32.05 38.50 49.03
CA GLU A 375 -32.45 39.68 49.81
C GLU A 375 -33.50 40.51 49.05
N ALA A 376 -33.32 40.71 47.74
CA ALA A 376 -34.29 41.39 46.88
C ALA A 376 -35.61 40.62 46.73
N ASN A 377 -35.56 39.29 46.81
CA ASN A 377 -36.71 38.40 46.75
C ASN A 377 -37.45 38.22 48.10
N GLY A 378 -37.00 38.91 49.16
CA GLY A 378 -37.66 38.87 50.48
C GLY A 378 -37.35 37.63 51.30
N ALA A 379 -36.20 36.99 51.09
CA ALA A 379 -35.77 35.82 51.87
C ALA A 379 -35.66 36.12 53.38
N SER A 380 -35.86 35.09 54.21
CA SER A 380 -35.83 35.25 55.66
C SER A 380 -34.43 35.66 56.17
N PRO A 381 -34.33 36.46 57.25
CA PRO A 381 -33.04 36.85 57.86
C PRO A 381 -32.15 35.66 58.22
N ILE A 382 -32.74 34.51 58.55
CA ILE A 382 -32.03 33.27 58.89
C ILE A 382 -31.37 32.66 57.66
N GLN A 383 -32.04 32.64 56.51
CA GLN A 383 -31.46 32.15 55.25
C GLN A 383 -30.31 33.05 54.78
N LEU A 384 -30.51 34.37 54.79
CA LEU A 384 -29.46 35.33 54.44
C LEU A 384 -28.23 35.16 55.34
N LYS A 385 -28.43 35.05 56.66
CA LYS A 385 -27.35 34.77 57.61
C LYS A 385 -26.57 33.50 57.24
N LYS A 386 -27.25 32.41 56.87
CA LYS A 386 -26.59 31.15 56.48
C LYS A 386 -25.71 31.35 55.23
N ILE A 387 -26.20 32.04 54.20
CA ILE A 387 -25.45 32.25 52.95
C ILE A 387 -24.22 33.13 53.20
N TYR A 388 -24.37 34.24 53.94
CA TYR A 388 -23.27 35.13 54.31
C TYR A 388 -22.20 34.43 55.16
N VAL A 389 -22.61 33.61 56.14
CA VAL A 389 -21.67 32.81 56.94
C VAL A 389 -20.92 31.80 56.06
N LEU A 390 -21.61 31.15 55.12
CA LEU A 390 -20.99 30.18 54.22
C LEU A 390 -19.96 30.84 53.28
N ALA A 391 -20.26 32.05 52.79
CA ALA A 391 -19.30 32.85 52.02
C ALA A 391 -18.07 33.25 52.87
N ALA A 392 -18.28 33.68 54.12
CA ALA A 392 -17.20 34.03 55.04
C ALA A 392 -16.29 32.83 55.35
N LEU A 393 -16.86 31.64 55.57
CA LEU A 393 -16.10 30.40 55.81
C LEU A 393 -15.20 30.02 54.63
N LEU A 394 -15.63 30.30 53.38
CA LEU A 394 -14.79 30.08 52.21
C LEU A 394 -13.61 31.06 52.16
N VAL A 395 -13.83 32.34 52.51
CA VAL A 395 -12.76 33.33 52.60
C VAL A 395 -11.76 32.96 53.70
N GLU A 396 -12.24 32.47 54.85
CA GLU A 396 -11.37 31.98 55.92
C GLU A 396 -10.51 30.80 55.48
N LYS A 397 -11.10 29.81 54.77
CA LYS A 397 -10.36 28.70 54.16
C LYS A 397 -9.28 29.17 53.17
N HIS A 398 -9.54 30.25 52.43
CA HIS A 398 -8.52 30.86 51.57
C HIS A 398 -7.34 31.39 52.38
N HIS A 399 -7.60 32.12 53.46
CA HIS A 399 -6.55 32.66 54.34
C HIS A 399 -5.75 31.56 55.04
N GLN A 400 -6.41 30.50 55.52
CA GLN A 400 -5.73 29.33 56.10
C GLN A 400 -4.77 28.69 55.09
N LYS A 401 -5.23 28.43 53.87
CA LYS A 401 -4.39 27.85 52.81
C LYS A 401 -3.22 28.76 52.41
N SER A 402 -3.44 30.08 52.38
CA SER A 402 -2.36 31.05 52.10
C SER A 402 -1.32 31.07 53.22
N ARG A 403 -1.74 30.92 54.49
CA ARG A 403 -0.83 30.80 55.65
C ARG A 403 -0.02 29.51 55.64
N GLU A 404 -0.65 28.38 55.29
CA GLU A 404 0.02 27.08 55.13
C GLU A 404 1.06 27.08 53.99
N LYS A 405 0.79 27.81 52.91
CA LYS A 405 1.74 27.99 51.80
C LYS A 405 2.92 28.90 52.17
N SER A 406 2.78 29.80 53.14
CA SER A 406 3.86 30.66 53.62
C SER A 406 4.73 30.06 54.72
N THR A 407 4.32 28.91 55.28
CA THR A 407 5.02 28.19 56.37
C THR A 407 5.76 26.93 55.90
N LYS A 408 5.64 26.59 54.61
CA LYS A 408 6.50 25.63 53.89
C LYS A 408 7.38 26.40 52.93
#